data_AF-A0A3D8T4B4-F1
#
_entry.id   AF-A0A3D8T4B4-F1
#
_cell.length_a   1.000
_cell.length_b   1.000
_cell.length_c   1.000
_cell.angle_alpha   90.00
_cell.angle_beta   90.00
_cell.angle_gamma   90.00
#
_symmetry.space_group_name_H-M   'P 1'
#
loop_
_entity.id
_entity.type
_entity.pdbx_description
1 polymer ?
#
loop_
_entity_poly.entity_id
_entity_poly.type
_entity_poly.pdbx_seq_one_letter_code
_entity_poly.pdbx_strand_id
1 'polypeptide(L)'
;MALLIPQALRYLNVANSPSATRKAQAQEVASLLLNIYETLAEMRYLDSDSIQRGPHNITAIETLYSSNNIHLDPAIIYLYSILPYIGEPSVGVTDFFHGGTFIDFRDEESIDENRDPFYASPEGTDFSAANGPYMRPWMTALSRLGNHGSVTIYDAKEHRIWIIDQEGWGTTDPFFDGEELDQDIKEGTNRNSFEHLPSRPAGDVLRDINRWYRELVELPGGGEYSGGAWNDPEIDLRALYRKNGWPDAFDGDAFEVDKARAEFSLRARYDAEEPRRAVERFRDWRGHLTQKIDEQRQLIESARSMDEELIARFESWSAELALQRVIEEAETAEEVFARRCPGGVCFKDEELVIWEAELLRQEVKYKRRSVGDDRQSAKEVRESDPEHTRGLEVAAGVAEKEANVYQKAYEAAVRDAELLCPGKAFIDVSGRESLDEVDLATSITKLQAKIEALEMEVGRASEFARRVPDEADQARGMAEERIRDFEKRVEFERETVTRLEGWLAERGDEQ
;
A
#
# COMPACT_ATOMS: atom_id res chain seq x y z
N MET A 1 -19.78 -5.06 -51.48
CA MET A 1 -18.78 -4.55 -50.53
C MET A 1 -18.65 -5.57 -49.42
N ALA A 2 -17.63 -6.42 -49.51
CA ALA A 2 -17.35 -7.44 -48.50
C ALA A 2 -16.57 -6.77 -47.36
N LEU A 3 -17.13 -6.82 -46.15
CA LEU A 3 -16.48 -6.39 -44.92
C LEU A 3 -15.28 -7.31 -44.65
N LEU A 4 -14.09 -6.73 -44.63
CA LEU A 4 -12.85 -7.37 -44.22
C LEU A 4 -12.89 -7.61 -42.72
N ILE A 5 -13.05 -8.87 -42.32
CA ILE A 5 -12.78 -9.34 -40.96
C ILE A 5 -11.25 -9.33 -40.78
N PRO A 6 -10.70 -8.75 -39.70
CA PRO A 6 -9.26 -8.73 -39.45
C PRO A 6 -8.67 -10.15 -39.40
N GLN A 7 -7.50 -10.32 -40.03
CA GLN A 7 -6.79 -11.60 -40.22
C GLN A 7 -6.36 -12.31 -38.91
N ALA A 8 -6.50 -11.68 -37.73
CA ALA A 8 -6.12 -12.26 -36.44
C ALA A 8 -7.01 -13.44 -35.97
N LEU A 9 -8.22 -13.61 -36.53
CA LEU A 9 -9.17 -14.65 -36.12
C LEU A 9 -8.95 -16.03 -36.78
N ARG A 10 -7.89 -16.23 -37.56
CA ARG A 10 -7.72 -17.46 -38.39
C ARG A 10 -6.85 -18.57 -37.82
N TYR A 11 -6.24 -18.42 -36.64
CA TYR A 11 -5.19 -19.36 -36.18
C TYR A 11 -5.50 -20.17 -34.92
N LEU A 12 -6.77 -20.28 -34.49
CA LEU A 12 -7.17 -21.37 -33.60
C LEU A 12 -7.48 -22.61 -34.45
N ASN A 13 -6.75 -23.69 -34.23
CA ASN A 13 -6.99 -25.01 -34.83
C ASN A 13 -8.50 -25.33 -34.85
N VAL A 14 -9.07 -25.49 -36.05
CA VAL A 14 -10.54 -25.59 -36.28
C VAL A 14 -11.22 -26.73 -35.49
N ALA A 15 -10.44 -27.70 -34.99
CA ALA A 15 -10.95 -28.81 -34.17
C ALA A 15 -11.23 -28.45 -32.69
N ASN A 16 -10.68 -27.34 -32.16
CA ASN A 16 -10.77 -26.96 -30.74
C ASN A 16 -11.39 -25.56 -30.53
N SER A 17 -12.07 -24.97 -31.51
CA SER A 17 -12.72 -23.67 -31.29
C SER A 17 -13.94 -23.80 -30.36
N PRO A 18 -14.15 -22.91 -29.38
CA PRO A 18 -15.36 -22.91 -28.55
C PRO A 18 -16.61 -22.74 -29.42
N SER A 19 -17.73 -23.31 -28.94
CA SER A 19 -19.04 -23.20 -29.61
C SER A 19 -19.50 -21.74 -29.71
N ALA A 20 -20.45 -21.45 -30.61
CA ALA A 20 -21.00 -20.10 -30.76
C ALA A 20 -21.58 -19.56 -29.45
N THR A 21 -22.27 -20.41 -28.67
CA THR A 21 -22.80 -20.06 -27.35
C THR A 21 -21.69 -19.72 -26.36
N ARG A 22 -20.63 -20.54 -26.28
CA ARG A 22 -19.49 -20.28 -25.39
C ARG A 22 -18.76 -19.00 -25.76
N LYS A 23 -18.63 -18.71 -27.07
CA LYS A 23 -18.06 -17.45 -27.55
C LYS A 23 -18.92 -16.24 -27.17
N ALA A 24 -20.24 -16.36 -27.26
CA ALA A 24 -21.15 -15.30 -26.85
C ALA A 24 -21.08 -15.04 -25.33
N GLN A 25 -21.03 -16.09 -24.52
CA GLN A 25 -20.86 -16.00 -23.06
C GLN A 25 -19.52 -15.34 -22.67
N ALA A 26 -18.42 -15.73 -23.32
CA ALA A 26 -17.12 -15.09 -23.10
C ALA A 26 -17.11 -13.62 -23.52
N GLN A 27 -17.77 -13.28 -24.63
CA GLN A 27 -17.94 -11.89 -25.08
C GLN A 27 -18.78 -11.05 -24.11
N GLU A 28 -19.83 -11.63 -23.52
CA GLU A 28 -20.62 -10.97 -22.48
C GLU A 28 -19.76 -10.65 -21.25
N VAL A 29 -18.99 -11.63 -20.74
CA VAL A 29 -18.08 -11.43 -19.60
C VAL A 29 -17.06 -10.34 -19.90
N ALA A 30 -16.37 -10.42 -21.04
CA ALA A 30 -15.35 -9.43 -21.41
C ALA A 30 -15.95 -8.02 -21.58
N SER A 31 -17.15 -7.92 -22.16
CA SER A 31 -17.83 -6.62 -22.34
C SER A 31 -18.29 -6.03 -21.01
N LEU A 32 -18.76 -6.85 -20.08
CA LEU A 32 -19.21 -6.39 -18.76
C LEU A 32 -18.03 -6.00 -17.86
N LEU A 33 -16.92 -6.76 -17.88
CA LEU A 33 -15.68 -6.35 -17.22
C LEU A 33 -15.14 -5.03 -17.78
N LEU A 34 -15.20 -4.84 -19.11
CA LEU A 34 -14.77 -3.59 -19.72
C LEU A 34 -15.63 -2.42 -19.23
N ASN A 35 -16.95 -2.63 -19.09
CA ASN A 35 -17.85 -1.62 -18.56
C ASN A 35 -17.51 -1.25 -17.11
N ILE A 36 -17.14 -2.23 -16.27
CA ILE A 36 -16.66 -1.97 -14.90
C ILE A 36 -15.39 -1.13 -14.94
N TYR A 37 -14.41 -1.47 -15.78
CA TYR A 37 -13.14 -0.72 -15.86
C TYR A 37 -13.36 0.70 -16.40
N GLU A 38 -14.25 0.87 -17.38
CA GLU A 38 -14.66 2.18 -17.87
C GLU A 38 -15.32 3.01 -16.76
N THR A 39 -16.20 2.41 -15.95
CA THR A 39 -16.80 3.08 -14.79
C THR A 39 -15.75 3.47 -13.75
N LEU A 40 -14.77 2.60 -13.46
CA LEU A 40 -13.65 2.93 -12.58
C LEU A 40 -12.78 4.09 -13.11
N ALA A 41 -12.62 4.19 -14.43
CA ALA A 41 -11.95 5.33 -15.05
C ALA A 41 -12.79 6.61 -14.97
N GLU A 42 -14.12 6.52 -15.17
CA GLU A 42 -15.05 7.64 -14.94
C GLU A 42 -14.97 8.15 -13.50
N MET A 43 -14.81 7.23 -12.53
CA MET A 43 -14.62 7.53 -11.10
C MET A 43 -13.24 8.13 -10.76
N ARG A 44 -12.33 8.30 -11.73
CA ARG A 44 -10.92 8.73 -11.51
C ARG A 44 -10.10 7.76 -10.67
N TYR A 45 -10.51 6.51 -10.58
CA TYR A 45 -9.73 5.46 -9.92
C TYR A 45 -8.71 4.85 -10.88
N LEU A 46 -9.12 4.61 -12.13
CA LEU A 46 -8.23 4.18 -13.21
C LEU A 46 -7.95 5.32 -14.19
N ASP A 47 -6.78 5.30 -14.80
CA ASP A 47 -6.51 6.10 -15.99
C ASP A 47 -7.18 5.43 -17.20
N SER A 48 -7.99 6.17 -17.96
CA SER A 48 -8.65 5.61 -19.14
C SER A 48 -7.66 5.06 -20.16
N ASP A 49 -6.46 5.66 -20.23
CA ASP A 49 -5.41 5.27 -21.18
C ASP A 49 -4.71 3.96 -20.77
N SER A 50 -4.84 3.52 -19.51
CA SER A 50 -4.30 2.22 -19.07
C SER A 50 -5.18 1.04 -19.46
N ILE A 51 -6.44 1.27 -19.88
CA ILE A 51 -7.37 0.20 -20.24
C ILE A 51 -7.04 -0.34 -21.64
N GLN A 52 -6.48 -1.55 -21.68
CA GLN A 52 -6.12 -2.25 -22.90
C GLN A 52 -7.25 -3.16 -23.36
N ARG A 53 -7.99 -2.69 -24.37
CA ARG A 53 -9.11 -3.42 -24.97
C ARG A 53 -8.59 -4.56 -25.86
N GLY A 54 -9.25 -5.72 -25.78
CA GLY A 54 -9.00 -6.83 -26.70
C GLY A 54 -9.45 -6.54 -28.14
N PRO A 55 -9.16 -7.44 -29.10
CA PRO A 55 -8.47 -8.71 -28.89
C PRO A 55 -6.94 -8.56 -28.78
N HIS A 56 -6.33 -9.44 -27.99
CA HIS A 56 -4.90 -9.50 -27.72
C HIS A 56 -4.23 -10.66 -28.44
N ASN A 57 -2.95 -10.51 -28.75
CA ASN A 57 -2.14 -11.60 -29.29
C ASN A 57 -1.55 -12.43 -28.16
N ILE A 58 -2.11 -13.62 -27.93
CA ILE A 58 -1.69 -14.56 -26.88
C ILE A 58 -0.88 -15.75 -27.43
N THR A 59 -0.40 -15.69 -28.68
CA THR A 59 0.34 -16.82 -29.29
C THR A 59 1.64 -17.14 -28.56
N ALA A 60 2.29 -16.14 -27.95
CA ALA A 60 3.57 -16.32 -27.24
C ALA A 60 3.45 -17.27 -26.04
N ILE A 61 2.27 -17.37 -25.44
CA ILE A 61 1.98 -18.13 -24.20
C ILE A 61 1.06 -19.32 -24.46
N GLU A 62 0.70 -19.58 -25.72
CA GLU A 62 -0.25 -20.65 -26.10
C GLU A 62 0.25 -22.04 -25.66
N THR A 63 1.56 -22.25 -25.63
CA THR A 63 2.19 -23.50 -25.19
C THR A 63 1.92 -23.80 -23.72
N LEU A 64 1.72 -22.78 -22.87
CA LEU A 64 1.43 -22.95 -21.45
C LEU A 64 0.04 -23.51 -21.21
N TYR A 65 -0.95 -23.09 -22.02
CA TYR A 65 -2.34 -23.53 -21.90
C TYR A 65 -2.51 -25.04 -22.11
N SER A 66 -1.60 -25.65 -22.86
CA SER A 66 -1.60 -27.09 -23.18
C SER A 66 -0.62 -27.89 -22.33
N SER A 67 0.07 -27.28 -21.37
CA SER A 67 1.00 -27.97 -20.49
C SER A 67 0.28 -28.99 -19.60
N ASN A 68 0.98 -30.05 -19.19
CA ASN A 68 0.41 -31.16 -18.41
C ASN A 68 -0.18 -30.72 -17.05
N ASN A 69 0.20 -29.54 -16.55
CA ASN A 69 -0.21 -29.04 -15.25
C ASN A 69 -1.40 -28.06 -15.32
N ILE A 70 -1.68 -27.44 -16.48
CA ILE A 70 -2.68 -26.37 -16.61
C ILE A 70 -3.92 -26.81 -17.41
N HIS A 71 -3.71 -27.39 -18.59
CA HIS A 71 -4.75 -27.90 -19.51
C HIS A 71 -6.06 -27.07 -19.55
N LEU A 72 -6.04 -25.88 -20.17
CA LEU A 72 -7.21 -24.99 -20.22
C LEU A 72 -8.24 -25.39 -21.29
N ASP A 73 -9.51 -25.15 -20.98
CA ASP A 73 -10.60 -25.26 -21.94
C ASP A 73 -10.49 -24.17 -23.02
N PRO A 74 -10.78 -24.46 -24.31
CA PRO A 74 -10.70 -23.46 -25.37
C PRO A 74 -11.60 -22.22 -25.17
N ALA A 75 -12.67 -22.31 -24.39
CA ALA A 75 -13.48 -21.16 -24.03
C ALA A 75 -12.72 -20.18 -23.13
N ILE A 76 -11.87 -20.67 -22.22
CA ILE A 76 -11.01 -19.86 -21.36
C ILE A 76 -9.89 -19.23 -22.18
N ILE A 77 -9.24 -19.99 -23.05
CA ILE A 77 -8.20 -19.46 -23.96
C ILE A 77 -8.78 -18.33 -24.84
N TYR A 78 -9.99 -18.54 -25.37
CA TYR A 78 -10.68 -17.49 -26.13
C TYR A 78 -11.01 -16.28 -25.26
N LEU A 79 -11.48 -16.47 -24.02
CA LEU A 79 -11.75 -15.38 -23.09
C LEU A 79 -10.49 -14.55 -22.82
N TYR A 80 -9.34 -15.17 -22.53
CA TYR A 80 -8.07 -14.45 -22.32
C TYR A 80 -7.67 -13.60 -23.53
N SER A 81 -8.01 -14.01 -24.74
CA SER A 81 -7.73 -13.22 -25.94
C SER A 81 -8.59 -11.96 -26.06
N ILE A 82 -9.71 -11.83 -25.34
CA ILE A 82 -10.66 -10.73 -25.49
C ILE A 82 -10.91 -9.92 -24.20
N LEU A 83 -10.44 -10.40 -23.05
CA LEU A 83 -10.57 -9.67 -21.79
C LEU A 83 -9.95 -8.26 -21.89
N PRO A 84 -10.55 -7.25 -21.24
CA PRO A 84 -9.86 -6.00 -21.00
C PRO A 84 -8.75 -6.25 -19.96
N TYR A 85 -7.57 -5.69 -20.19
CA TYR A 85 -6.47 -5.69 -19.24
C TYR A 85 -6.11 -4.27 -18.83
N ILE A 86 -5.52 -4.12 -17.65
CA ILE A 86 -4.94 -2.86 -17.22
C ILE A 86 -3.45 -2.94 -17.54
N GLY A 87 -2.97 -2.04 -18.41
CA GLY A 87 -1.53 -1.90 -18.66
C GLY A 87 -0.80 -1.40 -17.43
N GLU A 88 0.53 -1.23 -17.55
CA GLU A 88 1.33 -0.57 -16.52
C GLU A 88 0.57 0.66 -16.02
N PRO A 89 0.06 0.62 -14.77
CA PRO A 89 -0.84 1.64 -14.31
C PRO A 89 -0.03 2.91 -14.24
N SER A 90 -0.51 3.95 -14.92
CA SER A 90 0.00 5.29 -14.69
C SER A 90 -0.18 5.60 -13.18
N VAL A 91 -1.34 5.35 -12.62
CA VAL A 91 -1.66 5.76 -11.23
C VAL A 91 -1.19 4.83 -10.10
N GLY A 92 -0.38 3.79 -10.36
CA GLY A 92 0.13 2.89 -9.31
C GLY A 92 -0.92 2.05 -8.55
N VAL A 93 -2.19 2.18 -8.92
CA VAL A 93 -3.31 1.44 -8.34
C VAL A 93 -3.41 0.06 -8.98
N THR A 94 -3.33 -0.98 -8.16
CA THR A 94 -3.44 -2.38 -8.58
C THR A 94 -4.65 -3.10 -7.98
N ASP A 95 -5.25 -2.53 -6.93
CA ASP A 95 -6.41 -3.11 -6.26
C ASP A 95 -7.67 -3.01 -7.11
N PHE A 96 -8.47 -4.04 -7.00
CA PHE A 96 -9.76 -4.21 -7.61
C PHE A 96 -10.78 -4.63 -6.52
N PHE A 97 -11.95 -5.08 -6.96
CA PHE A 97 -13.09 -5.39 -6.12
C PHE A 97 -12.74 -6.23 -4.88
N HIS A 98 -13.12 -5.74 -3.69
CA HIS A 98 -13.00 -6.42 -2.39
C HIS A 98 -11.57 -6.91 -2.07
N GLY A 99 -10.58 -6.05 -2.29
CA GLY A 99 -9.18 -6.34 -1.94
C GLY A 99 -8.49 -7.35 -2.86
N GLY A 100 -9.16 -7.79 -3.93
CA GLY A 100 -8.49 -8.44 -5.06
C GLY A 100 -7.65 -7.44 -5.86
N THR A 101 -6.90 -7.92 -6.84
CA THR A 101 -6.12 -7.08 -7.76
C THR A 101 -6.47 -7.37 -9.23
N PHE A 102 -6.16 -6.44 -10.13
CA PHE A 102 -6.29 -6.69 -11.57
C PHE A 102 -5.36 -7.83 -12.01
N ILE A 103 -5.78 -8.61 -13.00
CA ILE A 103 -5.02 -9.75 -13.52
C ILE A 103 -4.79 -9.62 -15.03
N ASP A 104 -3.60 -9.99 -15.51
CA ASP A 104 -3.22 -9.97 -16.92
C ASP A 104 -2.76 -11.35 -17.40
N PHE A 105 -3.63 -12.07 -18.12
CA PHE A 105 -3.32 -13.41 -18.64
C PHE A 105 -2.43 -13.42 -19.88
N ARG A 106 -1.82 -12.28 -20.23
CA ARG A 106 -0.75 -12.20 -21.24
C ARG A 106 0.63 -12.45 -20.61
N ASP A 107 0.69 -12.43 -19.29
CA ASP A 107 1.84 -12.80 -18.48
C ASP A 107 1.77 -14.27 -18.04
N GLU A 108 2.92 -14.95 -17.99
CA GLU A 108 3.05 -16.37 -17.67
C GLU A 108 2.79 -16.66 -16.19
N GLU A 109 3.30 -15.82 -15.28
CA GLU A 109 3.13 -15.96 -13.84
C GLU A 109 1.65 -15.90 -13.46
N SER A 110 0.93 -14.93 -14.03
CA SER A 110 -0.51 -14.75 -13.84
C SER A 110 -1.35 -15.97 -14.26
N ILE A 111 -0.88 -16.80 -15.21
CA ILE A 111 -1.60 -18.01 -15.62
C ILE A 111 -1.42 -19.13 -14.60
N ASP A 112 -0.20 -19.29 -14.07
CA ASP A 112 0.13 -20.36 -13.13
C ASP A 112 -0.51 -20.10 -11.75
N GLU A 113 -0.35 -18.89 -11.22
CA GLU A 113 -0.97 -18.47 -9.95
C GLU A 113 -2.49 -18.60 -9.98
N ASN A 114 -3.12 -18.34 -11.12
CA ASN A 114 -4.57 -18.47 -11.30
C ASN A 114 -5.08 -19.93 -11.20
N ARG A 115 -4.21 -20.94 -11.19
CA ARG A 115 -4.63 -22.34 -10.91
C ARG A 115 -4.73 -22.63 -9.41
N ASP A 116 -4.08 -21.84 -8.58
CA ASP A 116 -4.14 -21.84 -7.12
C ASP A 116 -4.34 -20.41 -6.58
N PRO A 117 -5.50 -19.78 -6.85
CA PRO A 117 -5.73 -18.36 -6.59
C PRO A 117 -5.69 -18.00 -5.10
N PHE A 118 -5.64 -18.97 -4.18
CA PHE A 118 -5.61 -18.77 -2.73
C PHE A 118 -4.30 -19.25 -2.08
N TYR A 119 -3.28 -19.60 -2.87
CA TYR A 119 -1.97 -20.07 -2.40
C TYR A 119 -2.03 -21.27 -1.45
N ALA A 120 -2.99 -22.15 -1.66
CA ALA A 120 -3.25 -23.26 -0.75
C ALA A 120 -2.55 -24.57 -1.15
N SER A 121 -1.79 -24.55 -2.24
CA SER A 121 -0.89 -25.62 -2.69
C SER A 121 -1.60 -26.96 -2.86
N PRO A 122 -2.57 -27.06 -3.80
CA PRO A 122 -3.26 -28.31 -4.08
C PRO A 122 -2.30 -29.36 -4.67
N GLU A 123 -2.63 -30.64 -4.51
CA GLU A 123 -1.83 -31.77 -4.98
C GLU A 123 -2.56 -32.61 -6.03
N GLY A 124 -1.78 -33.08 -7.02
CA GLY A 124 -2.25 -34.03 -8.03
C GLY A 124 -3.23 -33.42 -9.03
N THR A 125 -3.97 -34.29 -9.73
CA THR A 125 -4.93 -33.91 -10.79
C THR A 125 -6.35 -34.41 -10.51
N ASP A 126 -6.56 -35.09 -9.38
CA ASP A 126 -7.86 -35.60 -8.97
C ASP A 126 -8.62 -34.55 -8.14
N PHE A 127 -9.61 -33.92 -8.76
CA PHE A 127 -10.49 -32.93 -8.13
C PHE A 127 -11.31 -33.48 -6.95
N SER A 128 -11.40 -34.80 -6.79
CA SER A 128 -12.13 -35.46 -5.70
C SER A 128 -11.22 -35.84 -4.53
N ALA A 129 -9.89 -35.71 -4.68
CA ALA A 129 -8.93 -36.00 -3.63
C ALA A 129 -9.05 -34.96 -2.50
N ALA A 130 -8.65 -35.34 -1.29
CA ALA A 130 -8.79 -34.47 -0.11
C ALA A 130 -8.07 -33.13 -0.23
N ASN A 131 -6.94 -33.11 -0.96
CA ASN A 131 -6.17 -31.91 -1.30
C ASN A 131 -6.12 -31.70 -2.83
N GLY A 132 -7.20 -32.04 -3.54
CA GLY A 132 -7.25 -31.95 -5.00
C GLY A 132 -7.19 -30.50 -5.52
N PRO A 133 -7.01 -30.30 -6.83
CA PRO A 133 -6.97 -28.96 -7.43
C PRO A 133 -8.22 -28.11 -7.18
N TYR A 134 -8.02 -26.79 -7.09
CA TYR A 134 -9.05 -25.76 -6.98
C TYR A 134 -9.82 -25.58 -8.30
N MET A 135 -9.05 -25.30 -9.35
CA MET A 135 -9.59 -24.76 -10.59
C MET A 135 -9.74 -25.85 -11.63
N ARG A 136 -10.96 -26.04 -12.15
CA ARG A 136 -11.20 -26.93 -13.29
C ARG A 136 -10.70 -26.30 -14.60
N PRO A 137 -10.42 -27.08 -15.66
CA PRO A 137 -9.98 -26.57 -16.96
C PRO A 137 -10.83 -25.44 -17.55
N TRP A 138 -12.13 -25.44 -17.26
CA TRP A 138 -13.11 -24.47 -17.75
C TRP A 138 -13.39 -23.33 -16.75
N MET A 139 -12.59 -23.19 -15.71
CA MET A 139 -12.68 -22.13 -14.71
C MET A 139 -11.44 -21.23 -14.76
N THR A 140 -11.63 -19.95 -14.49
CA THR A 140 -10.56 -18.95 -14.35
C THR A 140 -10.95 -17.92 -13.31
N ALA A 141 -10.01 -17.38 -12.55
CA ALA A 141 -10.22 -16.12 -11.85
C ALA A 141 -10.35 -14.97 -12.87
N LEU A 142 -11.05 -13.92 -12.47
CA LEU A 142 -11.20 -12.64 -13.15
C LEU A 142 -10.52 -11.51 -12.36
N SER A 143 -10.07 -11.80 -11.14
CA SER A 143 -9.22 -10.95 -10.31
C SER A 143 -8.14 -11.82 -9.66
N ARG A 144 -6.99 -11.24 -9.33
CA ARG A 144 -5.96 -11.90 -8.53
C ARG A 144 -6.26 -11.66 -7.04
N LEU A 145 -5.76 -12.55 -6.18
CA LEU A 145 -5.80 -12.35 -4.74
C LEU A 145 -4.82 -11.22 -4.35
N GLY A 146 -5.32 -10.18 -3.68
CA GLY A 146 -4.47 -9.20 -2.99
C GLY A 146 -4.03 -9.72 -1.63
N ASN A 147 -3.73 -8.84 -0.68
CA ASN A 147 -3.41 -9.27 0.68
C ASN A 147 -4.69 -9.66 1.43
N HIS A 148 -4.93 -10.97 1.52
CA HIS A 148 -6.04 -11.57 2.25
C HIS A 148 -7.44 -11.11 1.79
N GLY A 149 -7.58 -10.70 0.53
CA GLY A 149 -8.84 -10.22 -0.05
C GLY A 149 -9.70 -11.29 -0.71
N SER A 150 -10.58 -10.83 -1.61
CA SER A 150 -11.49 -11.68 -2.37
C SER A 150 -11.03 -11.96 -3.81
N VAL A 151 -11.35 -13.15 -4.31
CA VAL A 151 -11.12 -13.56 -5.70
C VAL A 151 -12.45 -13.76 -6.42
N THR A 152 -12.59 -13.14 -7.58
CA THR A 152 -13.73 -13.36 -8.49
C THR A 152 -13.41 -14.54 -9.41
N ILE A 153 -14.17 -15.62 -9.35
CA ILE A 153 -13.95 -16.84 -10.15
C ILE A 153 -15.08 -17.02 -11.16
N TYR A 154 -14.75 -17.26 -12.42
CA TYR A 154 -15.68 -17.53 -13.52
C TYR A 154 -15.62 -19.00 -13.98
N ASP A 155 -16.79 -19.64 -14.04
CA ASP A 155 -16.98 -20.95 -14.68
C ASP A 155 -17.58 -20.76 -16.08
N ALA A 156 -16.79 -21.07 -17.11
CA ALA A 156 -17.21 -20.99 -18.51
C ALA A 156 -18.18 -22.10 -18.93
N LYS A 157 -18.28 -23.19 -18.18
CA LYS A 157 -19.19 -24.32 -18.41
C LYS A 157 -20.60 -24.02 -17.93
N GLU A 158 -20.76 -23.45 -16.76
CA GLU A 158 -22.08 -23.10 -16.21
C GLU A 158 -22.45 -21.62 -16.40
N HIS A 159 -21.47 -20.80 -16.81
CA HIS A 159 -21.60 -19.36 -16.96
C HIS A 159 -22.02 -18.67 -15.65
N ARG A 160 -21.26 -18.98 -14.59
CA ARG A 160 -21.48 -18.50 -13.23
C ARG A 160 -20.23 -17.85 -12.66
N ILE A 161 -20.41 -16.97 -11.68
CA ILE A 161 -19.34 -16.34 -10.94
C ILE A 161 -19.51 -16.60 -9.43
N TRP A 162 -18.37 -16.82 -8.77
CA TRP A 162 -18.21 -16.76 -7.32
C TRP A 162 -17.34 -15.55 -6.97
N ILE A 163 -17.60 -14.92 -5.83
CA ILE A 163 -16.70 -13.94 -5.20
C ILE A 163 -16.40 -14.50 -3.82
N ILE A 164 -15.14 -14.90 -3.60
CA ILE A 164 -14.75 -15.72 -2.45
C ILE A 164 -13.63 -15.02 -1.68
N ASP A 165 -13.82 -14.91 -0.37
CA ASP A 165 -12.84 -14.35 0.56
C ASP A 165 -11.86 -15.40 1.07
N GLN A 166 -10.57 -15.04 1.13
CA GLN A 166 -9.54 -15.97 1.58
C GLN A 166 -9.65 -16.30 3.08
N GLU A 167 -9.93 -15.31 3.94
CA GLU A 167 -9.90 -15.49 5.39
C GLU A 167 -11.15 -16.19 5.91
N GLY A 168 -12.32 -15.76 5.42
CA GLY A 168 -13.61 -16.30 5.81
C GLY A 168 -13.98 -17.60 5.11
N TRP A 169 -13.30 -17.93 4.00
CA TRP A 169 -13.65 -19.06 3.13
C TRP A 169 -15.15 -19.08 2.76
N GLY A 170 -15.69 -17.89 2.49
CA GLY A 170 -17.11 -17.62 2.25
C GLY A 170 -17.29 -16.65 1.09
N THR A 171 -18.55 -16.34 0.76
CA THR A 171 -18.82 -15.33 -0.27
C THR A 171 -18.78 -13.92 0.31
N THR A 172 -18.19 -13.00 -0.44
CA THR A 172 -18.25 -11.55 -0.20
C THR A 172 -19.06 -10.85 -1.27
N ASP A 173 -19.92 -11.57 -2.00
CA ASP A 173 -20.84 -10.96 -2.95
C ASP A 173 -21.97 -10.23 -2.19
N PRO A 174 -22.07 -8.88 -2.29
CA PRO A 174 -23.09 -8.09 -1.57
C PRO A 174 -24.53 -8.51 -1.84
N PHE A 175 -24.79 -9.28 -2.91
CA PHE A 175 -26.12 -9.84 -3.16
C PHE A 175 -26.60 -10.74 -2.00
N PHE A 176 -25.69 -11.43 -1.30
CA PHE A 176 -26.02 -12.33 -0.21
C PHE A 176 -25.98 -11.66 1.18
N ASP A 177 -25.74 -10.35 1.25
CA ASP A 177 -25.68 -9.63 2.52
C ASP A 177 -27.02 -9.71 3.27
N GLY A 178 -26.97 -10.26 4.49
CA GLY A 178 -28.14 -10.42 5.35
C GLY A 178 -29.02 -11.63 5.02
N GLU A 179 -28.62 -12.49 4.08
CA GLU A 179 -29.24 -13.80 3.89
C GLU A 179 -28.57 -14.84 4.81
N GLU A 180 -29.37 -15.62 5.55
CA GLU A 180 -28.87 -16.84 6.19
C GLU A 180 -28.55 -17.85 5.09
N LEU A 181 -27.29 -17.89 4.67
CA LEU A 181 -26.81 -18.93 3.78
C LEU A 181 -26.98 -20.29 4.46
N ASP A 182 -27.53 -21.25 3.71
CA ASP A 182 -27.82 -22.59 4.22
C ASP A 182 -26.51 -23.26 4.69
N GLN A 183 -26.39 -23.45 6.01
CA GLN A 183 -25.22 -24.08 6.63
C GLN A 183 -25.18 -25.60 6.39
N ASP A 184 -26.24 -26.20 5.81
CA ASP A 184 -26.30 -27.64 5.50
C ASP A 184 -25.66 -28.00 4.15
N ILE A 185 -24.95 -27.08 3.51
CA ILE A 185 -24.21 -27.37 2.29
C ILE A 185 -23.06 -28.34 2.62
N LYS A 186 -23.14 -29.55 2.05
CA LYS A 186 -22.12 -30.58 2.25
C LYS A 186 -20.83 -30.22 1.52
N GLU A 187 -19.82 -29.87 2.30
CA GLU A 187 -18.43 -29.88 1.84
C GLU A 187 -18.09 -31.27 1.28
N GLY A 188 -17.50 -31.28 0.08
CA GLY A 188 -16.96 -32.49 -0.52
C GLY A 188 -15.69 -32.95 0.21
N THR A 189 -15.17 -34.12 -0.18
CA THR A 189 -13.88 -34.61 0.37
C THR A 189 -12.73 -33.63 0.09
N ASN A 190 -12.77 -32.94 -1.04
CA ASN A 190 -11.78 -31.94 -1.42
C ASN A 190 -11.98 -30.64 -0.62
N ARG A 191 -11.11 -30.39 0.36
CA ARG A 191 -11.14 -29.18 1.21
C ARG A 191 -10.92 -27.89 0.42
N ASN A 192 -10.34 -28.00 -0.77
CA ASN A 192 -10.03 -26.90 -1.67
C ASN A 192 -11.22 -26.52 -2.55
N SER A 193 -12.27 -27.35 -2.61
CA SER A 193 -13.42 -27.11 -3.48
C SER A 193 -14.29 -25.98 -2.94
N PHE A 194 -14.45 -24.91 -3.72
CA PHE A 194 -15.35 -23.80 -3.43
C PHE A 194 -16.74 -23.96 -4.08
N GLU A 195 -16.99 -25.01 -4.86
CA GLU A 195 -18.25 -25.18 -5.62
C GLU A 195 -19.49 -25.28 -4.72
N HIS A 196 -19.28 -25.55 -3.43
CA HIS A 196 -20.32 -25.58 -2.42
C HIS A 196 -20.75 -24.15 -2.00
N LEU A 197 -19.89 -23.15 -2.16
CA LEU A 197 -20.23 -21.76 -1.90
C LEU A 197 -21.26 -21.24 -2.92
N PRO A 198 -22.11 -20.28 -2.52
CA PRO A 198 -23.10 -19.70 -3.42
C PRO A 198 -22.43 -18.99 -4.59
N SER A 199 -23.06 -19.10 -5.76
CA SER A 199 -22.67 -18.41 -7.00
C SER A 199 -23.89 -17.83 -7.68
N ARG A 200 -23.68 -16.96 -8.68
CA ARG A 200 -24.75 -16.35 -9.49
C ARG A 200 -24.41 -16.38 -10.98
N PRO A 201 -25.40 -16.19 -11.88
CA PRO A 201 -25.13 -16.04 -13.31
C PRO A 201 -24.10 -14.93 -13.56
N ALA A 202 -23.09 -15.21 -14.39
CA ALA A 202 -21.94 -14.31 -14.57
C ALA A 202 -22.35 -12.90 -15.02
N GLY A 203 -23.31 -12.82 -15.95
CA GLY A 203 -23.84 -11.54 -16.43
C GLY A 203 -24.53 -10.72 -15.34
N ASP A 204 -25.17 -11.34 -14.36
CA ASP A 204 -25.85 -10.64 -13.26
C ASP A 204 -24.84 -10.08 -12.26
N VAL A 205 -23.83 -10.88 -11.89
CA VAL A 205 -22.75 -10.44 -10.99
C VAL A 205 -22.03 -9.21 -11.54
N LEU A 206 -21.58 -9.25 -12.79
CA LEU A 206 -20.79 -8.15 -13.36
C LEU A 206 -21.63 -6.89 -13.60
N ARG A 207 -22.93 -7.02 -13.92
CA ARG A 207 -23.84 -5.87 -14.00
C ARG A 207 -24.08 -5.25 -12.61
N ASP A 208 -24.21 -6.09 -11.59
CA ASP A 208 -24.39 -5.65 -10.21
C ASP A 208 -23.16 -4.92 -9.69
N ILE A 209 -21.95 -5.44 -9.90
CA ILE A 209 -20.69 -4.75 -9.56
C ILE A 209 -20.66 -3.36 -10.17
N ASN A 210 -20.97 -3.26 -11.47
CA ASN A 210 -21.00 -1.96 -12.14
C ASN A 210 -22.08 -1.03 -11.56
N ARG A 211 -23.27 -1.56 -11.27
CA ARG A 211 -24.34 -0.80 -10.63
C ARG A 211 -23.91 -0.32 -9.24
N TRP A 212 -23.24 -1.14 -8.45
CA TRP A 212 -22.79 -0.77 -7.11
C TRP A 212 -21.80 0.38 -7.13
N TYR A 213 -20.88 0.44 -8.09
CA TYR A 213 -20.02 1.62 -8.26
C TYR A 213 -20.82 2.86 -8.65
N ARG A 214 -21.78 2.75 -9.57
CA ARG A 214 -22.65 3.88 -9.97
C ARG A 214 -23.52 4.39 -8.84
N GLU A 215 -24.04 3.49 -8.00
CA GLU A 215 -24.88 3.81 -6.84
C GLU A 215 -24.06 4.18 -5.60
N LEU A 216 -22.72 4.06 -5.68
CA LEU A 216 -21.80 4.16 -4.55
C LEU A 216 -22.25 3.24 -3.42
N VAL A 217 -22.71 2.01 -3.73
CA VAL A 217 -22.84 0.90 -2.78
C VAL A 217 -21.46 0.34 -2.48
N GLU A 218 -20.63 0.24 -3.52
CA GLU A 218 -19.20 -0.04 -3.43
C GLU A 218 -18.38 1.18 -3.84
N LEU A 219 -17.20 1.29 -3.26
CA LEU A 219 -16.20 2.29 -3.64
C LEU A 219 -14.99 1.58 -4.24
N PRO A 220 -14.31 2.20 -5.21
CA PRO A 220 -13.09 1.64 -5.73
C PRO A 220 -12.00 1.68 -4.65
N GLY A 221 -11.11 0.69 -4.67
CA GLY A 221 -10.08 0.49 -3.66
C GLY A 221 -10.41 -0.66 -2.71
N GLY A 222 -10.00 -0.51 -1.46
CA GLY A 222 -10.23 -1.48 -0.38
C GLY A 222 -9.13 -2.52 -0.19
N GLY A 223 -8.06 -2.49 -0.99
CA GLY A 223 -6.86 -3.33 -0.78
C GLY A 223 -5.66 -2.56 -0.23
N GLU A 224 -4.51 -3.22 -0.18
CA GLU A 224 -3.28 -2.63 0.39
C GLU A 224 -2.58 -1.61 -0.54
N TYR A 225 -2.91 -1.61 -1.83
CA TYR A 225 -2.27 -0.80 -2.87
C TYR A 225 -3.12 0.38 -3.36
N SER A 226 -4.30 0.62 -2.77
CA SER A 226 -5.19 1.70 -3.20
C SER A 226 -4.70 3.06 -2.70
N GLY A 227 -3.96 3.11 -1.59
CA GLY A 227 -3.48 4.35 -0.96
C GLY A 227 -4.49 4.97 0.02
N GLY A 228 -3.98 5.79 0.96
CA GLY A 228 -4.77 6.36 2.06
C GLY A 228 -5.97 7.18 1.60
N ALA A 229 -5.82 7.96 0.52
CA ALA A 229 -6.90 8.77 -0.04
C ALA A 229 -8.12 7.96 -0.52
N TRP A 230 -7.99 6.65 -0.70
CA TRP A 230 -9.04 5.75 -1.17
C TRP A 230 -9.65 4.89 -0.06
N ASN A 231 -8.88 4.60 0.99
CA ASN A 231 -9.25 3.61 2.01
C ASN A 231 -9.35 4.18 3.44
N ASP A 232 -9.03 5.46 3.65
CA ASP A 232 -9.11 6.05 4.97
C ASP A 232 -10.58 6.24 5.42
N PRO A 233 -10.99 5.64 6.56
CA PRO A 233 -12.37 5.69 7.02
C PRO A 233 -12.82 7.10 7.44
N GLU A 234 -11.90 8.05 7.69
CA GLU A 234 -12.24 9.44 7.99
C GLU A 234 -12.54 10.26 6.72
N ILE A 235 -12.23 9.74 5.53
CA ILE A 235 -12.55 10.38 4.24
C ILE A 235 -13.88 9.82 3.71
N ASP A 236 -14.95 10.62 3.80
CA ASP A 236 -16.25 10.26 3.21
C ASP A 236 -16.24 10.42 1.68
N LEU A 237 -15.62 9.46 0.99
CA LEU A 237 -15.55 9.42 -0.47
C LEU A 237 -16.93 9.42 -1.13
N ARG A 238 -17.95 8.79 -0.52
CA ARG A 238 -19.31 8.79 -1.07
C ARG A 238 -19.88 10.20 -1.09
N ALA A 239 -19.67 10.97 -0.02
CA ALA A 239 -20.05 12.38 0.00
C ALA A 239 -19.26 13.20 -1.03
N LEU A 240 -17.96 12.95 -1.21
CA LEU A 240 -17.15 13.64 -2.21
C LEU A 240 -17.62 13.36 -3.65
N TYR A 241 -17.92 12.10 -3.99
CA TYR A 241 -18.49 11.76 -5.29
C TYR A 241 -19.82 12.48 -5.54
N ARG A 242 -20.74 12.44 -4.56
CA ARG A 242 -22.05 13.10 -4.67
C ARG A 242 -21.93 14.62 -4.78
N LYS A 243 -21.04 15.22 -3.98
CA LYS A 243 -20.74 16.66 -4.02
C LYS A 243 -20.30 17.10 -5.42
N ASN A 244 -19.51 16.24 -6.08
CA ASN A 244 -18.97 16.49 -7.41
C ASN A 244 -19.85 15.95 -8.54
N GLY A 245 -21.11 15.57 -8.28
CA GLY A 245 -22.10 15.29 -9.32
C GLY A 245 -22.15 13.84 -9.83
N TRP A 246 -21.51 12.89 -9.14
CA TRP A 246 -21.60 11.47 -9.50
C TRP A 246 -23.03 10.92 -9.38
N PRO A 247 -23.51 10.06 -10.30
CA PRO A 247 -22.80 9.57 -11.50
C PRO A 247 -23.05 10.37 -12.78
N ASP A 248 -24.08 11.22 -12.84
CA ASP A 248 -24.59 11.73 -14.12
C ASP A 248 -24.03 13.11 -14.55
N ALA A 249 -23.51 13.89 -13.60
CA ALA A 249 -22.97 15.24 -13.82
C ALA A 249 -21.58 15.38 -13.19
N PHE A 250 -20.77 14.32 -13.24
CA PHE A 250 -19.54 14.21 -12.48
C PHE A 250 -18.43 15.17 -12.98
N ASP A 251 -17.97 16.06 -12.10
CA ASP A 251 -16.77 16.85 -12.29
C ASP A 251 -15.58 16.15 -11.62
N GLY A 252 -14.92 15.29 -12.40
CA GLY A 252 -13.78 14.52 -11.90
C GLY A 252 -12.57 15.37 -11.50
N ASP A 253 -12.37 16.53 -12.14
CA ASP A 253 -11.26 17.42 -11.79
C ASP A 253 -11.52 18.10 -10.43
N ALA A 254 -12.76 18.51 -10.17
CA ALA A 254 -13.15 19.04 -8.87
C ALA A 254 -13.11 17.94 -7.79
N PHE A 255 -13.51 16.72 -8.12
CA PHE A 255 -13.41 15.56 -7.22
C PHE A 255 -11.97 15.28 -6.79
N GLU A 256 -11.01 15.23 -7.73
CA GLU A 256 -9.60 14.98 -7.41
C GLU A 256 -9.04 16.05 -6.46
N VAL A 257 -9.41 17.32 -6.67
CA VAL A 257 -9.04 18.43 -5.77
C VAL A 257 -9.67 18.25 -4.40
N ASP A 258 -10.96 17.98 -4.32
CA ASP A 258 -11.67 17.76 -3.05
C ASP A 258 -11.13 16.55 -2.27
N LYS A 259 -10.79 15.45 -2.97
CA LYS A 259 -10.18 14.26 -2.38
C LYS A 259 -8.82 14.57 -1.80
N ALA A 260 -7.97 15.26 -2.56
CA ALA A 260 -6.67 15.71 -2.05
C ALA A 260 -6.85 16.60 -0.81
N ARG A 261 -7.76 17.57 -0.85
CA ARG A 261 -8.04 18.42 0.33
C ARG A 261 -8.49 17.62 1.56
N ALA A 262 -9.34 16.60 1.37
CA ALA A 262 -9.79 15.75 2.47
C ALA A 262 -8.62 14.97 3.10
N GLU A 263 -7.77 14.34 2.28
CA GLU A 263 -6.56 13.65 2.73
C GLU A 263 -5.62 14.59 3.49
N PHE A 264 -5.34 15.76 2.92
CA PHE A 264 -4.41 16.73 3.52
C PHE A 264 -4.98 17.42 4.76
N SER A 265 -6.30 17.53 4.87
CA SER A 265 -6.97 18.01 6.10
C SER A 265 -6.83 16.99 7.24
N LEU A 266 -6.94 15.69 6.94
CA LEU A 266 -6.72 14.63 7.91
C LEU A 266 -5.27 14.60 8.39
N ARG A 267 -4.31 14.66 7.43
CA ARG A 267 -2.87 14.77 7.75
C ARG A 267 -2.57 16.03 8.56
N ALA A 268 -3.18 17.17 8.23
CA ALA A 268 -3.02 18.41 8.98
C ALA A 268 -3.46 18.27 10.43
N ARG A 269 -4.62 17.63 10.68
CA ARG A 269 -5.09 17.33 12.04
C ARG A 269 -4.11 16.44 12.78
N TYR A 270 -3.64 15.38 12.13
CA TYR A 270 -2.63 14.50 12.70
C TYR A 270 -1.38 15.31 13.06
N ASP A 271 -0.73 15.99 12.12
CA ASP A 271 0.53 16.69 12.36
C ASP A 271 0.42 17.81 13.40
N ALA A 272 -0.69 18.54 13.42
CA ALA A 272 -0.93 19.58 14.40
C ALA A 272 -1.03 19.02 15.85
N GLU A 273 -1.47 17.78 16.01
CA GLU A 273 -1.53 17.07 17.30
C GLU A 273 -0.21 16.41 17.74
N GLU A 274 0.84 16.45 16.93
CA GLU A 274 2.11 15.78 17.24
C GLU A 274 2.72 16.19 18.59
N PRO A 275 2.66 17.46 19.06
CA PRO A 275 3.17 17.81 20.39
C PRO A 275 2.47 17.01 21.51
N ARG A 276 1.17 16.76 21.40
CA ARG A 276 0.41 15.96 22.38
C ARG A 276 0.84 14.50 22.34
N ARG A 277 0.86 13.92 21.13
CA ARG A 277 1.27 12.53 20.92
C ARG A 277 2.70 12.28 21.36
N ALA A 278 3.60 13.23 21.19
CA ALA A 278 4.98 13.13 21.67
C ALA A 278 5.04 12.99 23.20
N VAL A 279 4.29 13.79 23.95
CA VAL A 279 4.21 13.68 25.42
C VAL A 279 3.62 12.33 25.84
N GLU A 280 2.57 11.86 25.17
CA GLU A 280 1.97 10.55 25.44
C GLU A 280 2.95 9.41 25.16
N ARG A 281 3.62 9.42 24.00
CA ARG A 281 4.65 8.45 23.62
C ARG A 281 5.77 8.37 24.64
N PHE A 282 6.30 9.51 25.09
CA PHE A 282 7.36 9.51 26.11
C PHE A 282 6.85 9.06 27.48
N ARG A 283 5.61 9.37 27.86
CA ARG A 283 5.00 8.85 29.08
C ARG A 283 4.92 7.31 29.05
N ASP A 284 4.48 6.75 27.93
CA ASP A 284 4.36 5.29 27.77
C ASP A 284 5.74 4.62 27.81
N TRP A 285 6.74 5.20 27.12
CA TRP A 285 8.11 4.71 27.18
C TRP A 285 8.71 4.77 28.59
N ARG A 286 8.45 5.84 29.36
CA ARG A 286 8.88 5.92 30.78
C ARG A 286 8.25 4.81 31.61
N GLY A 287 6.95 4.53 31.41
CA GLY A 287 6.25 3.44 32.08
C GLY A 287 6.87 2.09 31.75
N HIS A 288 7.04 1.80 30.46
CA HIS A 288 7.65 0.55 29.98
C HIS A 288 9.06 0.35 30.52
N LEU A 289 9.92 1.38 30.48
CA LEU A 289 11.29 1.28 30.96
C LEU A 289 11.36 1.13 32.49
N THR A 290 10.49 1.82 33.23
CA THR A 290 10.40 1.68 34.70
C THR A 290 10.00 0.25 35.07
N GLN A 291 8.97 -0.30 34.41
CA GLN A 291 8.56 -1.68 34.58
C GLN A 291 9.72 -2.65 34.27
N LYS A 292 10.42 -2.45 33.14
CA LYS A 292 11.57 -3.28 32.76
C LYS A 292 12.66 -3.25 33.85
N ILE A 293 12.98 -2.07 34.40
CA ILE A 293 13.97 -1.94 35.48
C ILE A 293 13.53 -2.72 36.72
N ASP A 294 12.27 -2.63 37.12
CA ASP A 294 11.76 -3.36 38.29
C ASP A 294 11.75 -4.88 38.07
N GLU A 295 11.39 -5.35 36.87
CA GLU A 295 11.49 -6.76 36.47
C GLU A 295 12.94 -7.26 36.56
N GLN A 296 13.91 -6.49 36.05
CA GLN A 296 15.31 -6.84 36.14
C GLN A 296 15.82 -6.85 37.59
N ARG A 297 15.34 -5.95 38.45
CA ARG A 297 15.65 -5.97 39.89
C ARG A 297 15.18 -7.25 40.57
N GLN A 298 13.97 -7.73 40.25
CA GLN A 298 13.46 -9.01 40.75
C GLN A 298 14.28 -10.21 40.25
N LEU A 299 14.73 -10.15 38.98
CA LEU A 299 15.63 -11.18 38.42
C LEU A 299 16.99 -11.19 39.13
N ILE A 300 17.55 -10.03 39.47
CA ILE A 300 18.78 -9.94 40.28
C ILE A 300 18.58 -10.61 41.65
N GLU A 301 17.45 -10.35 42.32
CA GLU A 301 17.16 -10.91 43.64
C GLU A 301 16.92 -12.44 43.62
N SER A 302 16.43 -12.96 42.50
CA SER A 302 16.08 -14.38 42.34
C SER A 302 17.09 -15.19 41.51
N ALA A 303 18.19 -14.56 41.08
CA ALA A 303 19.23 -15.17 40.27
C ALA A 303 19.84 -16.40 40.96
N ARG A 304 19.99 -17.47 40.20
CA ARG A 304 20.55 -18.75 40.66
C ARG A 304 22.00 -18.94 40.25
N SER A 305 22.50 -18.09 39.36
CA SER A 305 23.87 -18.09 38.89
C SER A 305 24.42 -16.67 38.77
N MET A 306 25.76 -16.55 38.76
CA MET A 306 26.45 -15.28 38.52
C MET A 306 26.09 -14.70 37.15
N ASP A 307 25.94 -15.56 36.14
CA ASP A 307 25.56 -15.14 34.77
C ASP A 307 24.16 -14.52 34.75
N GLU A 308 23.18 -15.20 35.37
CA GLU A 308 21.81 -14.67 35.48
C GLU A 308 21.78 -13.31 36.20
N GLU A 309 22.53 -13.18 37.29
CA GLU A 309 22.62 -11.92 38.04
C GLU A 309 23.25 -10.80 37.19
N LEU A 310 24.36 -11.07 36.51
CA LEU A 310 25.08 -10.08 35.72
C LEU A 310 24.33 -9.68 34.44
N ILE A 311 23.62 -10.62 33.80
CA ILE A 311 22.73 -10.32 32.68
C ILE A 311 21.63 -9.35 33.13
N ALA A 312 20.93 -9.67 34.23
CA ALA A 312 19.87 -8.82 34.74
C ALA A 312 20.41 -7.43 35.19
N ARG A 313 21.61 -7.37 35.76
CA ARG A 313 22.28 -6.09 36.08
C ARG A 313 22.58 -5.25 34.84
N PHE A 314 23.07 -5.87 33.76
CA PHE A 314 23.34 -5.17 32.51
C PHE A 314 22.06 -4.64 31.86
N GLU A 315 21.02 -5.46 31.78
CA GLU A 315 19.72 -5.06 31.21
C GLU A 315 19.06 -3.96 32.04
N SER A 316 19.14 -4.05 33.37
CA SER A 316 18.68 -2.98 34.27
C SER A 316 19.42 -1.68 34.01
N TRP A 317 20.76 -1.72 33.96
CA TRP A 317 21.59 -0.55 33.66
C TRP A 317 21.29 0.06 32.29
N SER A 318 21.14 -0.78 31.26
CA SER A 318 20.77 -0.36 29.89
C SER A 318 19.41 0.33 29.86
N ALA A 319 18.42 -0.22 30.59
CA ALA A 319 17.10 0.38 30.73
C ALA A 319 17.12 1.69 31.52
N GLU A 320 17.95 1.80 32.58
CA GLU A 320 18.15 3.04 33.35
C GLU A 320 18.74 4.16 32.47
N LEU A 321 19.69 3.84 31.59
CA LEU A 321 20.24 4.81 30.63
C LEU A 321 19.21 5.25 29.58
N ALA A 322 18.44 4.31 29.04
CA ALA A 322 17.36 4.63 28.13
C ALA A 322 16.31 5.51 28.83
N LEU A 323 15.98 5.22 30.09
CA LEU A 323 15.03 5.99 30.88
C LEU A 323 15.51 7.43 31.08
N GLN A 324 16.79 7.63 31.38
CA GLN A 324 17.35 8.97 31.52
C GLN A 324 17.19 9.81 30.25
N ARG A 325 17.50 9.23 29.08
CA ARG A 325 17.27 9.92 27.79
C ARG A 325 15.82 10.25 27.56
N VAL A 326 14.94 9.28 27.81
CA VAL A 326 13.49 9.47 27.66
C VAL A 326 12.98 10.56 28.60
N ILE A 327 13.53 10.71 29.80
CA ILE A 327 13.17 11.81 30.72
C ILE A 327 13.57 13.17 30.11
N GLU A 328 14.80 13.30 29.63
CA GLU A 328 15.29 14.55 29.00
C GLU A 328 14.48 14.93 27.76
N GLU A 329 14.15 13.95 26.91
CA GLU A 329 13.30 14.15 25.74
C GLU A 329 11.83 14.44 26.12
N ALA A 330 11.34 13.82 27.20
CA ALA A 330 9.99 14.09 27.73
C ALA A 330 9.87 15.53 28.23
N GLU A 331 10.86 16.05 28.96
CA GLU A 331 10.88 17.45 29.41
C GLU A 331 10.82 18.40 28.21
N THR A 332 11.63 18.15 27.18
CA THR A 332 11.61 18.93 25.94
C THR A 332 10.23 18.84 25.25
N ALA A 333 9.63 17.66 25.18
CA ALA A 333 8.32 17.47 24.57
C ALA A 333 7.21 18.18 25.36
N GLU A 334 7.25 18.13 26.70
CA GLU A 334 6.33 18.83 27.59
C GLU A 334 6.44 20.35 27.44
N GLU A 335 7.65 20.89 27.33
CA GLU A 335 7.87 22.32 27.04
C GLU A 335 7.29 22.73 25.68
N VAL A 336 7.53 21.91 24.64
CA VAL A 336 6.99 22.15 23.30
C VAL A 336 5.46 22.08 23.32
N PHE A 337 4.88 21.09 24.00
CA PHE A 337 3.43 20.95 24.16
C PHE A 337 2.82 22.14 24.92
N ALA A 338 3.41 22.55 26.04
CA ALA A 338 2.94 23.69 26.81
C ALA A 338 2.99 25.00 26.00
N ARG A 339 4.03 25.17 25.17
CA ARG A 339 4.19 26.35 24.31
C ARG A 339 3.23 26.34 23.11
N ARG A 340 3.05 25.20 22.44
CA ARG A 340 2.29 25.09 21.18
C ARG A 340 0.81 24.73 21.36
N CYS A 341 0.46 24.08 22.47
CA CYS A 341 -0.89 23.64 22.77
C CYS A 341 -1.40 24.24 24.09
N PRO A 342 -1.48 25.58 24.22
CA PRO A 342 -1.89 26.22 25.47
C PRO A 342 -3.30 25.76 25.87
N GLY A 343 -3.47 25.33 27.12
CA GLY A 343 -4.74 24.78 27.61
C GLY A 343 -5.08 23.38 27.07
N GLY A 344 -4.11 22.68 26.47
CA GLY A 344 -4.28 21.33 25.92
C GLY A 344 -4.87 21.29 24.50
N VAL A 345 -5.08 22.46 23.87
CA VAL A 345 -5.62 22.58 22.51
C VAL A 345 -4.48 22.92 21.56
N CYS A 346 -4.13 22.00 20.66
CA CYS A 346 -2.99 22.16 19.74
C CYS A 346 -3.28 22.99 18.49
N PHE A 347 -4.55 23.11 18.11
CA PHE A 347 -4.99 23.90 16.98
C PHE A 347 -6.44 24.29 17.16
N LYS A 348 -6.89 25.30 16.40
CA LYS A 348 -8.32 25.58 16.20
C LYS A 348 -8.75 25.00 14.86
N ASP A 349 -9.99 24.52 14.78
CA ASP A 349 -10.48 23.89 13.56
C ASP A 349 -10.40 24.83 12.35
N GLU A 350 -10.62 26.14 12.53
CA GLU A 350 -10.52 27.13 11.46
C GLU A 350 -9.07 27.42 11.02
N GLU A 351 -8.08 27.07 11.86
CA GLU A 351 -6.65 27.27 11.59
C GLU A 351 -6.03 26.03 10.90
N LEU A 352 -6.72 24.88 10.88
CA LEU A 352 -6.24 23.66 10.21
C LEU A 352 -6.04 23.85 8.70
N VAL A 353 -6.80 24.72 8.07
CA VAL A 353 -6.64 25.03 6.64
C VAL A 353 -5.25 25.62 6.31
N ILE A 354 -4.61 26.28 7.28
CA ILE A 354 -3.23 26.80 7.10
C ILE A 354 -2.23 25.64 7.13
N TRP A 355 -2.45 24.64 7.98
CA TRP A 355 -1.67 23.40 8.00
C TRP A 355 -1.87 22.58 6.72
N GLU A 356 -3.12 22.44 6.27
CA GLU A 356 -3.49 21.81 5.00
C GLU A 356 -2.74 22.46 3.83
N ALA A 357 -2.78 23.80 3.73
CA ALA A 357 -2.09 24.55 2.69
C ALA A 357 -0.56 24.34 2.73
N GLU A 358 0.05 24.33 3.92
CA GLU A 358 1.48 24.10 4.05
C GLU A 358 1.88 22.68 3.61
N LEU A 359 1.14 21.66 4.03
CA LEU A 359 1.38 20.27 3.60
C LEU A 359 1.20 20.10 2.08
N LEU A 360 0.16 20.69 1.50
CA LEU A 360 -0.06 20.68 0.05
C LEU A 360 1.08 21.39 -0.70
N ARG A 361 1.61 22.50 -0.17
CA ARG A 361 2.77 23.18 -0.74
C ARG A 361 3.98 22.24 -0.82
N GLN A 362 4.22 21.46 0.23
CA GLN A 362 5.30 20.48 0.25
C GLN A 362 5.09 19.37 -0.77
N GLU A 363 3.87 18.84 -0.83
CA GLU A 363 3.54 17.75 -1.75
C GLU A 363 3.71 18.19 -3.21
N VAL A 364 3.27 19.40 -3.55
CA VAL A 364 3.51 20.00 -4.88
C VAL A 364 5.01 20.06 -5.19
N LYS A 365 5.82 20.52 -4.24
CA LYS A 365 7.29 20.60 -4.40
C LYS A 365 7.90 19.23 -4.58
N TYR A 366 7.49 18.25 -3.77
CA TYR A 366 7.95 16.87 -3.84
C TYR A 366 7.60 16.22 -5.18
N LYS A 367 6.33 16.28 -5.61
CA LYS A 367 5.88 15.69 -6.87
C LYS A 367 6.55 16.34 -8.08
N ARG A 368 6.74 17.67 -8.09
CA ARG A 368 7.52 18.36 -9.15
C ARG A 368 8.97 17.91 -9.21
N ARG A 369 9.59 17.65 -8.06
CA ARG A 369 10.95 17.08 -8.00
C ARG A 369 10.97 15.67 -8.58
N SER A 370 10.03 14.80 -8.19
CA SER A 370 9.88 13.45 -8.74
C SER A 370 9.79 13.47 -10.26
N VAL A 371 8.97 14.35 -10.84
CA VAL A 371 8.88 14.52 -12.31
C VAL A 371 10.25 14.80 -12.93
N GLY A 372 11.06 15.65 -12.29
CA GLY A 372 12.41 15.98 -12.75
C GLY A 372 13.35 14.77 -12.67
N ASP A 373 13.36 14.10 -11.51
CA ASP A 373 14.22 12.95 -11.21
C ASP A 373 13.88 11.74 -12.11
N ASP A 374 12.59 11.45 -12.32
CA ASP A 374 12.11 10.36 -13.18
C ASP A 374 12.47 10.64 -14.65
N ARG A 375 12.23 11.87 -15.14
CA ARG A 375 12.60 12.27 -16.51
C ARG A 375 14.10 12.25 -16.75
N GLN A 376 14.90 12.58 -15.73
CA GLN A 376 16.36 12.54 -15.84
C GLN A 376 16.84 11.09 -15.87
N SER A 377 16.36 10.25 -14.95
CA SER A 377 16.66 8.82 -14.91
C SER A 377 16.29 8.12 -16.22
N ALA A 378 15.12 8.47 -16.79
CA ALA A 378 14.68 7.93 -18.08
C ALA A 378 15.65 8.26 -19.22
N LYS A 379 16.30 9.43 -19.21
CA LYS A 379 17.31 9.79 -20.22
C LYS A 379 18.59 8.99 -20.04
N GLU A 380 19.00 8.73 -18.80
CA GLU A 380 20.25 8.02 -18.48
C GLU A 380 20.20 6.56 -18.90
N VAL A 381 19.05 5.92 -18.75
CA VAL A 381 18.87 4.49 -19.05
C VAL A 381 18.25 4.21 -20.43
N ARG A 382 17.90 5.26 -21.20
CA ARG A 382 17.19 5.16 -22.50
C ARG A 382 17.79 4.17 -23.49
N GLU A 383 19.11 4.15 -23.60
CA GLU A 383 19.80 3.30 -24.56
C GLU A 383 20.05 1.88 -24.03
N SER A 384 20.21 1.73 -22.72
CA SER A 384 20.53 0.44 -22.08
C SER A 384 19.30 -0.39 -21.73
N ASP A 385 18.19 0.26 -21.37
CA ASP A 385 16.98 -0.40 -20.90
C ASP A 385 15.71 0.37 -21.33
N PRO A 386 15.19 0.07 -22.54
CA PRO A 386 13.99 0.73 -23.07
C PRO A 386 12.71 0.44 -22.27
N GLU A 387 12.63 -0.70 -21.57
CA GLU A 387 11.47 -1.09 -20.76
C GLU A 387 11.45 -0.27 -19.46
N HIS A 388 12.58 -0.21 -18.76
CA HIS A 388 12.72 0.64 -17.58
C HIS A 388 12.51 2.13 -17.91
N THR A 389 12.97 2.57 -19.08
CA THR A 389 12.73 3.93 -19.59
C THR A 389 11.25 4.23 -19.72
N ARG A 390 10.45 3.29 -20.26
CA ARG A 390 9.01 3.46 -20.38
C ARG A 390 8.36 3.59 -19.01
N GLY A 391 8.73 2.73 -18.06
CA GLY A 391 8.22 2.80 -16.68
C GLY A 391 8.49 4.16 -16.03
N LEU A 392 9.70 4.71 -16.21
CA LEU A 392 10.06 6.04 -15.70
C LEU A 392 9.30 7.18 -16.40
N GLU A 393 9.06 7.08 -17.71
CA GLU A 393 8.25 8.06 -18.46
C GLU A 393 6.78 8.06 -17.98
N VAL A 394 6.23 6.88 -17.66
CA VAL A 394 4.90 6.72 -17.07
C VAL A 394 4.85 7.34 -15.67
N ALA A 395 5.81 7.00 -14.80
CA ALA A 395 5.91 7.55 -13.44
C ALA A 395 5.99 9.10 -13.45
N ALA A 396 6.81 9.66 -14.35
CA ALA A 396 6.92 11.10 -14.51
C ALA A 396 5.59 11.75 -14.93
N GLY A 397 4.85 11.13 -15.86
CA GLY A 397 3.54 11.62 -16.29
C GLY A 397 2.52 11.65 -15.14
N VAL A 398 2.64 10.73 -14.21
CA VAL A 398 1.70 10.57 -13.09
C VAL A 398 2.00 11.55 -11.99
N ALA A 399 3.28 11.66 -11.61
CA ALA A 399 3.73 12.70 -10.70
C ALA A 399 3.38 14.10 -11.22
N GLU A 400 3.38 14.31 -12.54
CA GLU A 400 2.96 15.58 -13.15
C GLU A 400 1.44 15.81 -13.04
N LYS A 401 0.61 14.79 -13.29
CA LYS A 401 -0.85 14.85 -13.06
C LYS A 401 -1.16 15.16 -11.59
N GLU A 402 -0.57 14.43 -10.66
CA GLU A 402 -0.76 14.63 -9.21
C GLU A 402 -0.28 16.01 -8.76
N ALA A 403 0.89 16.48 -9.22
CA ALA A 403 1.38 17.81 -8.89
C ALA A 403 0.41 18.92 -9.32
N ASN A 404 -0.29 18.74 -10.44
CA ASN A 404 -1.30 19.69 -10.90
C ASN A 404 -2.56 19.67 -10.03
N VAL A 405 -3.03 18.49 -9.60
CA VAL A 405 -4.15 18.36 -8.64
C VAL A 405 -3.79 19.02 -7.31
N TYR A 406 -2.62 18.69 -6.75
CA TYR A 406 -2.17 19.27 -5.49
C TYR A 406 -1.91 20.77 -5.58
N GLN A 407 -1.48 21.29 -6.73
CA GLN A 407 -1.35 22.73 -6.94
C GLN A 407 -2.73 23.42 -6.88
N LYS A 408 -3.76 22.86 -7.53
CA LYS A 408 -5.13 23.39 -7.46
C LYS A 408 -5.69 23.30 -6.03
N ALA A 409 -5.46 22.19 -5.33
CA ALA A 409 -5.84 22.01 -3.93
C ALA A 409 -5.14 23.01 -3.01
N TYR A 410 -3.84 23.21 -3.18
CA TYR A 410 -3.05 24.22 -2.47
C TYR A 410 -3.64 25.62 -2.64
N GLU A 411 -3.93 26.02 -3.88
CA GLU A 411 -4.52 27.32 -4.16
C GLU A 411 -5.92 27.48 -3.53
N ALA A 412 -6.71 26.41 -3.48
CA ALA A 412 -8.00 26.41 -2.79
C ALA A 412 -7.82 26.55 -1.26
N ALA A 413 -6.90 25.79 -0.66
CA ALA A 413 -6.59 25.88 0.76
C ALA A 413 -6.06 27.28 1.14
N VAL A 414 -5.20 27.90 0.32
CA VAL A 414 -4.72 29.27 0.55
C VAL A 414 -5.87 30.29 0.52
N ARG A 415 -6.81 30.17 -0.42
CA ARG A 415 -7.99 31.06 -0.47
C ARG A 415 -8.87 30.91 0.77
N ASP A 416 -9.10 29.67 1.21
CA ASP A 416 -9.89 29.40 2.40
C ASP A 416 -9.17 29.86 3.67
N ALA A 417 -7.84 29.73 3.73
CA ALA A 417 -7.01 30.24 4.81
C ALA A 417 -7.11 31.77 4.93
N GLU A 418 -7.05 32.50 3.82
CA GLU A 418 -7.21 33.96 3.83
C GLU A 418 -8.64 34.38 4.22
N LEU A 419 -9.66 33.58 3.88
CA LEU A 419 -11.04 33.83 4.26
C LEU A 419 -11.30 33.59 5.76
N LEU A 420 -10.81 32.46 6.28
CA LEU A 420 -11.06 32.01 7.66
C LEU A 420 -10.10 32.66 8.67
N CYS A 421 -8.87 32.91 8.26
CA CYS A 421 -7.76 33.35 9.09
C CYS A 421 -6.95 34.48 8.42
N PRO A 422 -7.57 35.63 8.10
CA PRO A 422 -6.96 36.68 7.28
C PRO A 422 -5.62 37.16 7.85
N GLY A 423 -4.58 37.15 7.01
CA GLY A 423 -3.25 37.62 7.35
C GLY A 423 -2.44 36.75 8.32
N LYS A 424 -2.94 35.56 8.73
CA LYS A 424 -2.16 34.60 9.50
C LYS A 424 -1.28 33.74 8.60
N ALA A 425 -0.05 33.50 9.02
CA ALA A 425 0.89 32.60 8.37
C ALA A 425 1.02 31.28 9.14
N PHE A 426 1.70 30.29 8.53
CA PHE A 426 1.95 28.99 9.14
C PHE A 426 2.70 29.08 10.48
N ILE A 427 3.65 30.01 10.61
CA ILE A 427 4.39 30.24 11.86
C ILE A 427 3.50 30.71 13.00
N ASP A 428 2.42 31.45 12.70
CA ASP A 428 1.51 31.97 13.72
C ASP A 428 0.67 30.85 14.35
N VAL A 429 0.39 29.78 13.59
CA VAL A 429 -0.45 28.65 14.04
C VAL A 429 0.38 27.45 14.52
N SER A 430 1.59 27.25 13.99
CA SER A 430 2.43 26.09 14.32
C SER A 430 3.63 26.41 15.21
N GLY A 431 4.05 27.68 15.26
CA GLY A 431 5.34 28.07 15.83
C GLY A 431 6.52 27.43 15.09
N ARG A 432 6.37 27.17 13.78
CA ARG A 432 7.41 26.69 12.85
C ARG A 432 7.38 27.56 11.60
N GLU A 433 8.54 27.90 11.07
CA GLU A 433 8.63 28.70 9.83
C GLU A 433 8.05 27.95 8.62
N SER A 434 8.31 26.65 8.54
CA SER A 434 7.95 25.79 7.43
C SER A 434 7.95 24.33 7.90
N LEU A 435 7.27 23.46 7.16
CA LEU A 435 7.45 22.02 7.29
C LEU A 435 8.65 21.49 6.47
N ASP A 436 9.29 22.32 5.65
CA ASP A 436 10.36 21.90 4.73
C ASP A 436 11.46 21.12 5.48
N GLU A 437 12.10 20.18 4.77
CA GLU A 437 13.25 19.46 5.29
C GLU A 437 14.26 20.43 5.91
N VAL A 438 14.68 20.10 7.12
CA VAL A 438 15.69 20.85 7.84
C VAL A 438 16.96 20.86 6.98
N ASP A 439 17.61 22.01 6.83
CA ASP A 439 18.79 22.12 5.99
C ASP A 439 19.86 21.06 6.34
N LEU A 440 20.68 20.72 5.34
CA LEU A 440 21.72 19.70 5.44
C LEU A 440 22.66 19.95 6.63
N ALA A 441 23.00 21.19 6.93
CA ALA A 441 23.94 21.54 8.00
C ALA A 441 23.35 21.24 9.39
N THR A 442 22.07 21.54 9.60
CA THR A 442 21.37 21.20 10.84
C THR A 442 21.18 19.69 10.97
N SER A 443 20.92 18.99 9.86
CA SER A 443 20.83 17.51 9.85
C SER A 443 22.18 16.88 10.22
N ILE A 444 23.29 17.37 9.67
CA ILE A 444 24.65 16.97 10.02
C ILE A 444 24.91 17.18 11.52
N THR A 445 24.56 18.36 12.04
CA THR A 445 24.77 18.69 13.47
C THR A 445 24.02 17.73 14.39
N LYS A 446 22.77 17.38 14.06
CA LYS A 446 21.99 16.40 14.83
C LYS A 446 22.61 15.00 14.79
N LEU A 447 23.09 14.57 13.63
CA LEU A 447 23.75 13.27 13.49
C LEU A 447 25.08 13.23 14.26
N GLN A 448 25.85 14.32 14.27
CA GLN A 448 27.08 14.43 15.05
C GLN A 448 26.80 14.29 16.56
N ALA A 449 25.80 14.99 17.09
CA ALA A 449 25.40 14.84 18.49
C ALA A 449 24.94 13.41 18.82
N LYS A 450 24.25 12.74 17.88
CA LYS A 450 23.83 11.34 18.03
C LYS A 450 25.03 10.38 18.04
N ILE A 451 26.04 10.62 17.21
CA ILE A 451 27.30 9.86 17.19
C ILE A 451 27.99 9.99 18.55
N GLU A 452 28.15 11.20 19.07
CA GLU A 452 28.77 11.43 20.39
C GLU A 452 28.06 10.68 21.51
N ALA A 453 26.72 10.67 21.49
CA ALA A 453 25.91 9.92 22.46
C ALA A 453 26.14 8.40 22.34
N LEU A 454 26.15 7.85 21.12
CA LEU A 454 26.40 6.43 20.88
C LEU A 454 27.82 6.01 21.29
N GLU A 455 28.83 6.84 21.03
CA GLU A 455 30.21 6.57 21.46
C GLU A 455 30.34 6.54 22.99
N MET A 456 29.60 7.41 23.69
CA MET A 456 29.51 7.35 25.14
C MET A 456 28.89 6.04 25.63
N GLU A 457 27.87 5.51 24.94
CA GLU A 457 27.27 4.21 25.24
C GLU A 457 28.23 3.05 25.02
N VAL A 458 28.99 3.06 23.91
CA VAL A 458 30.07 2.08 23.65
C VAL A 458 31.08 2.08 24.80
N GLY A 459 31.52 3.26 25.23
CA GLY A 459 32.47 3.41 26.33
C GLY A 459 31.96 2.81 27.63
N ARG A 460 30.69 3.06 27.99
CA ARG A 460 30.09 2.53 29.23
C ARG A 460 29.82 1.03 29.15
N ALA A 461 29.35 0.51 28.01
CA ALA A 461 29.16 -0.93 27.81
C ALA A 461 30.51 -1.68 27.87
N SER A 462 31.57 -1.10 27.30
CA SER A 462 32.93 -1.62 27.40
C SER A 462 33.44 -1.65 28.84
N GLU A 463 33.12 -0.64 29.64
CA GLU A 463 33.47 -0.62 31.07
C GLU A 463 32.74 -1.72 31.84
N PHE A 464 31.45 -1.94 31.55
CA PHE A 464 30.70 -3.06 32.13
C PHE A 464 31.33 -4.39 31.77
N ALA A 465 31.59 -4.66 30.48
CA ALA A 465 32.17 -5.91 29.99
C ALA A 465 33.51 -6.22 30.68
N ARG A 466 34.36 -5.22 30.95
CA ARG A 466 35.63 -5.40 31.68
C ARG A 466 35.48 -5.79 33.14
N ARG A 467 34.33 -5.50 33.76
CA ARG A 467 34.04 -5.82 35.17
C ARG A 467 33.34 -7.18 35.33
N VAL A 468 32.90 -7.81 34.24
CA VAL A 468 32.30 -9.15 34.24
C VAL A 468 33.41 -10.19 34.50
N PRO A 469 33.27 -11.07 35.52
CA PRO A 469 34.22 -12.16 35.77
C PRO A 469 34.35 -13.13 34.59
N ASP A 470 35.42 -13.92 34.54
CA ASP A 470 35.64 -14.90 33.46
C ASP A 470 34.65 -16.08 33.55
N GLU A 471 34.03 -16.31 34.71
CA GLU A 471 33.05 -17.37 34.92
C GLU A 471 31.63 -17.02 34.45
N ALA A 472 31.41 -15.78 33.98
CA ALA A 472 30.13 -15.26 33.50
C ALA A 472 30.19 -15.01 31.98
N ASP A 473 30.40 -16.10 31.24
CA ASP A 473 30.61 -16.07 29.78
C ASP A 473 29.40 -15.51 29.02
N GLN A 474 28.17 -15.81 29.48
CA GLN A 474 26.97 -15.34 28.79
C GLN A 474 26.77 -13.83 28.97
N ALA A 475 26.96 -13.32 30.18
CA ALA A 475 26.88 -11.89 30.46
C ALA A 475 27.94 -11.09 29.66
N ARG A 476 29.14 -11.64 29.53
CA ARG A 476 30.20 -11.05 28.70
C ARG A 476 29.83 -11.04 27.23
N GLY A 477 29.37 -12.17 26.70
CA GLY A 477 28.96 -12.30 25.30
C GLY A 477 27.86 -11.30 24.93
N MET A 478 26.88 -11.11 25.81
CA MET A 478 25.81 -10.12 25.64
C MET A 478 26.35 -8.67 25.62
N ALA A 479 27.24 -8.33 26.55
CA ALA A 479 27.84 -6.99 26.59
C ALA A 479 28.68 -6.71 25.32
N GLU A 480 29.44 -7.70 24.84
CA GLU A 480 30.23 -7.63 23.60
C GLU A 480 29.36 -7.52 22.34
N GLU A 481 28.25 -8.25 22.28
CA GLU A 481 27.25 -8.09 21.21
C GLU A 481 26.68 -6.67 21.19
N ARG A 482 26.30 -6.15 22.37
CA ARG A 482 25.76 -4.79 22.48
C ARG A 482 26.77 -3.71 22.06
N ILE A 483 28.04 -3.88 22.42
CA ILE A 483 29.13 -3.00 21.97
C ILE A 483 29.21 -3.01 20.44
N ARG A 484 29.24 -4.19 19.81
CA ARG A 484 29.30 -4.33 18.35
C ARG A 484 28.12 -3.67 17.66
N ASP A 485 26.91 -3.80 18.22
CA ASP A 485 25.72 -3.16 17.66
C ASP A 485 25.82 -1.64 17.71
N PHE A 486 26.31 -1.06 18.82
CA PHE A 486 26.52 0.37 18.90
C PHE A 486 27.63 0.86 17.98
N GLU A 487 28.74 0.14 17.87
CA GLU A 487 29.83 0.46 16.94
C GLU A 487 29.37 0.48 15.48
N LYS A 488 28.59 -0.53 15.05
CA LYS A 488 27.98 -0.55 13.71
C LYS A 488 27.06 0.65 13.47
N ARG A 489 26.27 1.04 14.47
CA ARG A 489 25.41 2.23 14.37
C ARG A 489 26.26 3.50 14.26
N VAL A 490 27.33 3.65 15.04
CA VAL A 490 28.25 4.79 14.93
C VAL A 490 28.86 4.86 13.53
N GLU A 491 29.31 3.75 12.97
CA GLU A 491 29.86 3.67 11.62
C GLU A 491 28.84 4.12 10.56
N PHE A 492 27.63 3.55 10.59
CA PHE A 492 26.55 3.93 9.68
C PHE A 492 26.20 5.43 9.72
N GLU A 493 26.10 5.99 10.92
CA GLU A 493 25.78 7.43 11.08
C GLU A 493 26.94 8.31 10.58
N ARG A 494 28.20 7.89 10.78
CA ARG A 494 29.39 8.59 10.24
C ARG A 494 29.44 8.58 8.72
N GLU A 495 29.15 7.44 8.10
CA GLU A 495 29.03 7.34 6.64
C GLU A 495 27.95 8.28 6.12
N THR A 496 26.81 8.34 6.82
CA THR A 496 25.72 9.24 6.48
C THR A 496 26.15 10.70 6.58
N VAL A 497 26.82 11.11 7.67
CA VAL A 497 27.37 12.47 7.82
C VAL A 497 28.33 12.80 6.67
N THR A 498 29.25 11.90 6.35
CA THR A 498 30.23 12.09 5.25
C THR A 498 29.54 12.31 3.91
N ARG A 499 28.49 11.53 3.62
CA ARG A 499 27.68 11.69 2.40
C ARG A 499 26.97 13.04 2.36
N LEU A 500 26.35 13.44 3.47
CA LEU A 500 25.64 14.72 3.57
C LEU A 500 26.60 15.91 3.45
N GLU A 501 27.80 15.82 4.02
CA GLU A 501 28.87 16.82 3.87
C GLU A 501 29.34 16.93 2.41
N GLY A 502 29.46 15.79 1.71
CA GLY A 502 29.75 15.76 0.28
C GLY A 502 28.69 16.50 -0.55
N TRP A 503 27.41 16.21 -0.32
CA TRP A 503 26.31 16.91 -0.99
C TRP A 503 26.25 18.40 -0.66
N LEU A 504 26.57 18.77 0.58
CA LEU A 504 26.62 20.17 0.99
C LEU A 504 27.75 20.92 0.25
N ALA A 505 28.91 20.28 0.07
CA ALA A 505 30.02 20.85 -0.70
C ALA A 505 29.68 21.01 -2.19
N GLU A 506 29.09 19.98 -2.81
CA GLU A 506 28.67 20.02 -4.22
C GLU A 506 27.64 21.12 -4.50
N ARG A 507 26.67 21.33 -3.59
CA ARG A 507 25.66 22.40 -3.72
C ARG A 507 26.19 23.79 -3.39
N GLY A 508 27.25 23.88 -2.60
CA GLY A 508 27.93 25.15 -2.30
C GLY A 508 28.70 25.72 -3.49
N ASP A 509 29.11 24.86 -4.43
CA ASP A 509 29.85 25.23 -5.64
C ASP A 509 28.94 25.57 -6.85
N GLU A 510 27.61 25.44 -6.72
CA GLU A 510 26.62 25.76 -7.77
C GLU A 510 25.92 27.14 -7.59
N GLN A 511 26.34 27.95 -6.61
CA GLN A 511 25.96 29.38 -6.50
C GLN A 511 27.02 30.30 -7.10
#